data_AF-A0A7C3NVS8-F1
#
_entry.id   AF-A0A7C3NVS8-F1
#
_cell.length_a   1.000
_cell.length_b   1.000
_cell.length_c   1.000
_cell.angle_alpha   90.00
_cell.angle_beta   90.00
_cell.angle_gamma   90.00
#
_symmetry.space_group_name_H-M   'P 1'
#
loop_
_entity.id
_entity.type
_entity.pdbx_description
1 polymer ?
#
loop_
_entity_poly.entity_id
_entity_poly.type
_entity_poly.pdbx_seq_one_letter_code
_entity_poly.pdbx_strand_id
1 'polypeptide(L)'
;MSMIELRPGLFLPLVLAALLMAINAPAQPTPAPKPAVDEKAVADFYSGKTIRVVIGAGPGGTYDIYSRLLAKHMTRYVPGNPTFLVQ
;
A
#
# COMPACT_ATOMS: atom_id res chain seq x y z
N MET A 1 55.57 6.69 15.70
CA MET A 1 54.40 6.25 14.90
C MET A 1 53.65 7.52 14.52
N SER A 2 54.14 8.21 13.49
CA SER A 2 53.78 9.61 13.22
C SER A 2 52.36 9.75 12.69
N MET A 3 51.65 10.70 13.29
CA MET A 3 50.35 11.22 12.91
C MET A 3 50.25 11.51 11.42
N ILE A 4 49.17 11.02 10.82
CA ILE A 4 48.69 11.32 9.49
C ILE A 4 48.28 12.81 9.46
N GLU A 5 49.19 13.68 9.04
CA GLU A 5 48.89 15.07 8.69
C GLU A 5 48.07 15.10 7.39
N LEU A 6 46.75 15.21 7.55
CA LEU A 6 45.84 15.47 6.46
C LEU A 6 46.10 16.89 5.92
N ARG A 7 46.65 17.01 4.71
CA ARG A 7 47.01 18.30 4.12
C ARG A 7 45.75 19.18 3.89
N PRO A 8 45.71 20.43 4.40
CA PRO A 8 44.52 21.30 4.36
C PRO A 8 44.14 21.85 2.96
N GLY A 9 44.76 21.36 1.89
CA GLY A 9 44.49 21.79 0.50
C GLY A 9 43.48 20.92 -0.27
N LEU A 10 42.95 19.84 0.33
CA LEU A 10 42.05 18.89 -0.35
C LEU A 10 40.56 19.09 -0.02
N PHE A 11 40.17 20.21 0.60
CA PHE A 11 38.75 20.49 0.89
C PHE A 11 38.05 21.30 -0.20
N LEU A 12 38.77 22.20 -0.87
CA LEU A 12 38.21 23.04 -1.94
C LEU A 12 37.75 22.29 -3.21
N PRO A 13 38.46 21.24 -3.72
CA PRO A 13 37.98 20.51 -4.91
C PRO A 13 36.74 19.65 -4.60
N LEU A 14 36.54 19.26 -3.33
CA LEU A 14 35.41 18.44 -2.91
C LEU A 14 34.12 19.27 -2.83
N VAL A 15 34.22 20.53 -2.39
CA VAL A 15 33.09 21.47 -2.38
C VAL A 15 32.71 21.91 -3.80
N LEU A 16 33.68 22.10 -4.70
CA LEU A 16 33.40 22.45 -6.09
C LEU A 16 32.75 21.28 -6.87
N ALA A 17 33.14 20.04 -6.61
CA ALA A 17 32.49 18.85 -7.16
C ALA A 17 31.04 18.68 -6.66
N ALA A 18 30.79 18.99 -5.38
CA ALA A 18 29.43 18.99 -4.83
C ALA A 18 28.54 20.06 -5.47
N LEU A 19 29.10 21.24 -5.81
CA LEU A 19 28.37 22.31 -6.50
C LEU A 19 28.08 21.97 -7.98
N LEU A 20 28.92 21.15 -8.62
CA LEU A 20 28.71 20.70 -10.01
C LEU A 20 27.70 19.54 -10.14
N MET A 21 27.33 18.85 -9.06
CA MET A 21 26.33 17.76 -9.09
C MET A 21 24.89 18.19 -8.78
N ALA A 22 24.68 19.42 -8.28
CA ALA A 22 23.32 19.92 -8.00
C ALA A 22 22.55 20.36 -9.26
N ILE A 23 23.26 20.63 -10.37
CA ILE A 23 22.67 21.09 -11.64
C ILE A 23 21.98 19.99 -12.44
N ASN A 24 22.19 18.70 -12.11
CA ASN A 24 21.62 17.57 -12.85
C ASN A 24 20.88 16.59 -11.94
N ALA A 25 20.02 17.11 -11.06
CA ALA A 25 19.09 16.29 -10.29
C ALA A 25 17.94 15.82 -11.21
N PRO A 26 17.72 14.50 -11.41
CA PRO A 26 16.51 14.03 -12.09
C PRO A 26 15.31 14.48 -11.26
N ALA A 27 14.36 15.17 -11.90
CA ALA A 27 13.11 15.59 -11.29
C ALA A 27 12.49 14.39 -10.54
N GLN A 28 12.34 14.50 -9.23
CA GLN A 28 11.60 13.51 -8.46
C GLN A 28 10.17 13.48 -9.03
N PRO A 29 9.63 12.30 -9.39
CA PRO A 29 8.24 12.21 -9.82
C PRO A 29 7.37 12.74 -8.69
N THR A 30 6.63 13.80 -8.95
CA THR A 30 5.62 14.31 -8.03
C THR A 30 4.67 13.17 -7.69
N PRO A 31 4.39 12.91 -6.39
CA PRO A 31 3.46 11.85 -6.02
C PRO A 31 2.12 12.17 -6.67
N ALA A 32 1.69 11.31 -7.59
CA ALA A 32 0.40 11.44 -8.24
C ALA A 32 -0.71 11.52 -7.18
N PRO A 33 -1.73 12.38 -7.36
CA PRO A 33 -2.87 12.43 -6.45
C PRO A 33 -3.48 11.03 -6.33
N LYS A 34 -3.51 10.48 -5.11
CA LYS A 34 -4.20 9.22 -4.83
C LYS A 34 -5.68 9.47 -5.12
N PRO A 35 -6.34 8.70 -6.01
CA PRO A 35 -7.74 8.92 -6.30
C PRO A 35 -8.53 8.87 -4.99
N ALA A 36 -9.29 9.94 -4.71
CA ALA A 36 -10.14 10.00 -3.55
C ALA A 36 -11.26 8.98 -3.73
N VAL A 37 -11.28 7.97 -2.85
CA VAL A 37 -12.38 6.99 -2.81
C VAL A 37 -13.51 7.62 -2.00
N ASP A 38 -14.68 7.79 -2.61
CA ASP A 38 -15.88 8.23 -1.90
C ASP A 38 -16.46 7.04 -1.12
N GLU A 39 -16.16 6.98 0.18
CA GLU A 39 -16.62 5.93 1.08
C GLU A 39 -18.15 5.88 1.20
N LYS A 40 -18.84 7.01 1.03
CA LYS A 40 -20.31 7.05 1.08
C LYS A 40 -20.90 6.40 -0.16
N ALA A 41 -20.36 6.71 -1.33
CA ALA A 41 -20.78 6.05 -2.58
C ALA A 41 -20.53 4.53 -2.53
N VAL A 42 -19.42 4.10 -1.91
CA VAL A 42 -19.11 2.68 -1.68
C VAL A 42 -20.10 2.04 -0.70
N ALA A 43 -20.44 2.72 0.40
CA ALA A 43 -21.40 2.23 1.38
C ALA A 43 -22.79 2.06 0.77
N ASP A 44 -23.26 3.05 0.00
CA ASP A 44 -24.55 3.00 -0.69
C ASP A 44 -24.56 1.89 -1.74
N PHE A 45 -23.43 1.64 -2.42
CA PHE A 45 -23.31 0.54 -3.37
C PHE A 45 -23.44 -0.83 -2.70
N TYR A 46 -22.80 -1.08 -1.56
CA TYR A 46 -22.85 -2.41 -0.92
C TYR A 46 -24.05 -2.59 0.03
N SER A 47 -24.73 -1.51 0.41
CA SER A 47 -25.91 -1.55 1.29
C SER A 47 -27.00 -2.47 0.74
N GLY A 48 -27.46 -3.40 1.58
CA GLY A 48 -28.50 -4.38 1.23
C GLY A 48 -28.11 -5.40 0.16
N LYS A 49 -26.86 -5.41 -0.35
CA LYS A 49 -26.40 -6.41 -1.31
C LYS A 49 -25.99 -7.70 -0.60
N THR A 50 -26.12 -8.81 -1.33
CA THR A 50 -25.61 -10.12 -0.91
C THR A 50 -24.36 -10.48 -1.70
N ILE A 51 -23.24 -10.62 -1.01
CA ILE A 51 -21.97 -11.04 -1.59
C ILE A 51 -21.88 -12.56 -1.51
N ARG A 52 -21.69 -13.22 -2.66
CA ARG A 52 -21.56 -14.67 -2.76
C ARG A 52 -20.10 -15.05 -2.81
N VAL A 53 -19.67 -15.89 -1.88
CA VAL A 53 -18.33 -16.48 -1.83
C VAL A 53 -18.46 -17.88 -2.40
N VAL A 54 -18.02 -18.06 -3.65
CA VAL A 54 -18.11 -19.34 -4.36
C VAL A 54 -16.82 -20.12 -4.15
N ILE A 55 -16.96 -21.37 -3.70
CA ILE A 55 -15.84 -22.26 -3.42
C ILE A 55 -15.88 -23.42 -4.42
N GLY A 56 -14.82 -23.56 -5.22
CA GLY A 56 -14.69 -24.65 -6.19
C GLY A 56 -14.38 -26.03 -5.59
N ALA A 57 -14.59 -26.21 -4.28
CA ALA A 57 -14.30 -27.43 -3.53
C ALA A 57 -15.55 -27.90 -2.78
N GLY A 58 -15.62 -29.19 -2.44
CA GLY A 58 -16.78 -29.76 -1.76
C GLY A 58 -17.11 -29.09 -0.42
N PRO A 59 -18.39 -29.05 -0.02
CA PRO A 59 -18.82 -28.46 1.24
C PRO A 59 -18.16 -29.18 2.43
N GLY A 60 -17.84 -28.43 3.49
CA GLY A 60 -17.20 -28.98 4.69
C GLY A 60 -15.69 -29.21 4.58
N GLY A 61 -15.05 -28.91 3.45
CA GLY A 61 -13.60 -28.83 3.35
C GLY A 61 -13.03 -27.62 4.12
N THR A 62 -11.70 -27.59 4.31
CA THR A 62 -11.02 -26.48 4.98
C THR A 62 -11.32 -25.13 4.32
N TYR A 63 -11.44 -25.08 3.00
CA TYR A 63 -11.81 -23.87 2.25
C TYR A 63 -13.20 -23.34 2.62
N ASP A 64 -14.19 -24.21 2.82
CA ASP A 64 -15.55 -23.82 3.26
C ASP A 64 -15.53 -23.28 4.69
N ILE A 65 -14.79 -23.93 5.59
CA ILE A 65 -14.66 -23.49 6.98
C ILE A 65 -14.00 -22.11 7.07
N TYR A 66 -12.87 -21.90 6.37
CA TYR A 66 -12.19 -20.60 6.36
C TYR A 66 -13.05 -19.51 5.71
N SER A 67 -13.75 -19.83 4.63
CA SER A 67 -14.65 -18.89 3.95
C SER A 67 -15.83 -18.48 4.83
N ARG A 68 -16.41 -19.40 5.61
CA ARG A 68 -17.48 -19.07 6.57
C ARG A 68 -16.98 -18.16 7.69
N LEU A 69 -15.78 -18.43 8.21
CA LEU A 69 -15.16 -17.57 9.22
C LEU A 69 -14.90 -16.17 8.66
N LEU A 70 -14.39 -16.08 7.44
CA LEU A 70 -14.15 -14.83 6.72
C LEU A 70 -15.47 -14.07 6.51
N ALA A 71 -16.47 -14.73 5.92
CA ALA A 71 -17.80 -14.16 5.64
C ALA A 71 -18.43 -13.52 6.90
N LYS A 72 -18.35 -14.20 8.05
CA LYS A 72 -18.85 -13.67 9.33
C LYS A 72 -18.15 -12.39 9.78
N HIS A 73 -16.86 -12.26 9.50
CA HIS A 73 -16.08 -11.07 9.89
C HIS A 73 -16.08 -9.97 8.85
N MET A 74 -16.32 -10.27 7.57
CA MET A 74 -16.26 -9.26 6.50
C MET A 74 -17.43 -8.28 6.52
N THR A 75 -18.60 -8.66 7.05
CA THR A 75 -19.75 -7.75 7.14
C THR A 75 -19.43 -6.44 7.87
N ARG A 76 -18.58 -6.45 8.91
CA ARG A 76 -18.19 -5.23 9.67
C ARG A 76 -17.12 -4.37 8.99
N TYR A 77 -16.46 -4.87 7.94
CA TYR A 77 -15.39 -4.15 7.25
C TYR A 77 -15.80 -3.62 5.88
N VAL A 78 -16.89 -4.13 5.32
CA VAL A 78 -17.44 -3.59 4.08
C VAL A 78 -18.44 -2.48 4.41
N PRO A 79 -18.23 -1.24 3.92
CA PRO A 79 -19.19 -0.16 4.08
C PRO A 79 -20.58 -0.60 3.60
N GLY A 80 -21.65 -0.27 4.34
CA GLY A 80 -23.01 -0.71 4.01
C GLY A 80 -23.44 -2.08 4.57
N ASN A 81 -22.60 -2.76 5.36
CA ASN A 81 -22.92 -4.02 6.06
C ASN A 81 -23.63 -5.08 5.17
N PRO A 82 -23.03 -5.50 4.04
CA PRO A 82 -23.64 -6.51 3.17
C PRO A 82 -23.73 -7.88 3.86
N THR A 83 -24.66 -8.69 3.38
CA THR A 83 -24.79 -10.09 3.79
C THR A 83 -23.86 -10.96 2.96
N PHE A 84 -23.04 -11.80 3.59
CA PHE A 84 -22.19 -12.76 2.90
C PHE A 84 -22.83 -14.15 2.90
N LEU A 85 -22.89 -14.79 1.73
CA LEU A 85 -23.33 -16.19 1.57
C LEU A 85 -22.20 -17.02 0.98
N VAL A 86 -21.88 -18.14 1.62
CA VAL A 86 -20.88 -19.10 1.15
C VAL A 86 -21.58 -20.21 0.37
N GLN A 87 -21.09 -20.50 -0.85
CA GLN A 87 -21.68 -21.47 -1.79
C GLN A 87 -20.63 -22.41 -2.36
#